data_AF-A0A6A6KDU7-F1
#
_entry.id   AF-A0A6A6KDU7-F1
#
_cell.length_a   1.000
_cell.length_b   1.000
_cell.length_c   1.000
_cell.angle_alpha   90.00
_cell.angle_beta   90.00
_cell.angle_gamma   90.00
#
_symmetry.space_group_name_H-M   'P 1'
#
loop_
_entity.id
_entity.type
_entity.pdbx_description
1 polymer ?
#
loop_
_entity_poly.entity_id
_entity_poly.type
_entity_poly.pdbx_seq_one_letter_code
_entity_poly.pdbx_strand_id
1 'polypeptide(L)'
;MEPIAKVSSIFIYPIKSCRGISVSHAPLTPTGFRWDRNWLVVNYKGRAYTQRVEPKLALVEIELPHEAFFDGWEPTKKSYMVIKAPGMGVLNIPMTKPQAVADGVSVWEWSGSALDEGAEAAKWFSDYLGKPSRLMRFNPESETRPVDPNYAPGHNTMFADLFPYMLISQIPTINQATGVAGSEPNETLMKIHSDKVLRPDKKQQGKIYFGQNMVWKDNLNGGKGNTVNVGDPVFVVRKVSSAAEAAA
;
A
#
# COMPACT_ATOMS: atom_id res chain seq x y z
N MET A 1 11.33 -27.36 7.07
CA MET A 1 9.98 -27.04 6.55
C MET A 1 10.10 -26.89 5.05
N GLU A 2 9.23 -27.51 4.26
CA GLU A 2 9.17 -27.27 2.82
C GLU A 2 8.38 -25.97 2.54
N PRO A 3 8.80 -25.17 1.53
CA PRO A 3 8.07 -23.97 1.16
C PRO A 3 6.75 -24.33 0.47
N ILE A 4 5.68 -23.60 0.81
CA ILE A 4 4.36 -23.79 0.21
C ILE A 4 4.12 -22.89 -1.01
N ALA A 5 4.91 -21.83 -1.14
CA ALA A 5 4.84 -20.86 -2.23
C ALA A 5 6.17 -20.10 -2.37
N LYS A 6 6.26 -19.27 -3.40
CA LYS A 6 7.34 -18.29 -3.58
C LYS A 6 6.75 -16.91 -3.89
N VAL A 7 7.43 -15.85 -3.46
CA VAL A 7 7.06 -14.49 -3.83
C VAL A 7 7.24 -14.31 -5.34
N SER A 8 6.15 -14.07 -6.07
CA SER A 8 6.19 -13.90 -7.54
C SER A 8 6.52 -12.48 -7.97
N SER A 9 6.05 -11.50 -7.21
CA SER A 9 6.16 -10.07 -7.53
C SER A 9 5.94 -9.24 -6.28
N ILE A 10 6.59 -8.08 -6.20
CA ILE A 10 6.41 -7.11 -5.12
C ILE A 10 6.01 -5.78 -5.76
N PHE A 11 5.01 -5.12 -5.17
CA PHE A 11 4.52 -3.84 -5.64
C PHE A 11 4.49 -2.82 -4.50
N ILE A 12 5.05 -1.64 -4.76
CA ILE A 12 5.01 -0.49 -3.86
C ILE A 12 4.11 0.57 -4.49
N TYR A 13 3.20 1.14 -3.71
CA TYR A 13 2.28 2.17 -4.17
C TYR A 13 2.51 3.43 -3.35
N PRO A 14 3.48 4.29 -3.73
CA PRO A 14 3.86 5.41 -2.89
C PRO A 14 2.69 6.34 -2.55
N ILE A 15 1.92 6.69 -3.58
CA ILE A 15 0.70 7.48 -3.44
C ILE A 15 -0.50 6.52 -3.46
N LYS A 16 -1.31 6.57 -2.41
CA LYS A 16 -2.58 5.87 -2.34
C LYS A 16 -3.39 6.12 -3.61
N SER A 17 -3.93 5.03 -4.18
CA SER A 17 -4.77 5.06 -5.38
C SER A 17 -4.02 5.35 -6.70
N CYS A 18 -2.72 5.60 -6.68
CA CYS A 18 -1.93 5.75 -7.91
C CYS A 18 -1.36 4.41 -8.38
N ARG A 19 -0.67 4.38 -9.52
CA ARG A 19 -0.02 3.18 -10.04
C ARG A 19 1.06 2.68 -9.09
N GLY A 20 1.13 1.37 -8.91
CA GLY A 20 2.21 0.71 -8.19
C GLY A 20 3.48 0.57 -9.03
N ILE A 21 4.62 0.53 -8.34
CA ILE A 21 5.95 0.26 -8.87
C ILE A 21 6.25 -1.22 -8.61
N SER A 22 6.57 -1.97 -9.67
CA SER A 22 7.06 -3.34 -9.52
C SER A 22 8.54 -3.31 -9.13
N VAL A 23 8.90 -4.01 -8.06
CA VAL A 23 10.28 -4.08 -7.54
C VAL A 23 10.72 -5.53 -7.35
N SER A 24 12.04 -5.77 -7.41
CA SER A 24 12.62 -7.10 -7.16
C SER A 24 12.79 -7.40 -5.67
N HIS A 25 12.82 -6.36 -4.84
CA HIS A 25 12.96 -6.44 -3.40
C HIS A 25 12.34 -5.22 -2.71
N ALA A 26 11.98 -5.34 -1.44
CA ALA A 26 11.45 -4.25 -0.65
C ALA A 26 11.80 -4.38 0.85
N PRO A 27 12.25 -3.29 1.51
CA PRO A 27 12.44 -3.28 2.96
C PRO A 27 11.08 -3.31 3.66
N LEU A 28 10.99 -4.12 4.71
CA LEU A 28 9.85 -4.28 5.59
C LEU A 28 9.92 -3.26 6.72
N THR A 29 8.79 -2.64 7.04
CA THR A 29 8.63 -1.77 8.21
C THR A 29 7.40 -2.19 9.02
N PRO A 30 7.24 -1.72 10.28
CA PRO A 30 6.02 -1.98 11.06
C PRO A 30 4.72 -1.53 10.38
N THR A 31 4.79 -0.54 9.49
CA THR A 31 3.63 0.11 8.85
C THR A 31 3.44 -0.23 7.37
N GLY A 32 4.29 -1.12 6.82
CA GLY A 32 4.17 -1.64 5.46
C GLY A 32 5.53 -1.77 4.79
N PHE A 33 5.56 -2.04 3.49
CA PHE A 33 6.81 -1.89 2.75
C PHE A 33 7.28 -0.43 2.82
N ARG A 34 8.60 -0.22 2.78
CA ARG A 34 9.14 1.13 2.72
C ARG A 34 8.53 1.89 1.53
N TRP A 35 8.08 3.11 1.81
CA TRP A 35 7.40 4.03 0.90
C TRP A 35 5.96 3.67 0.52
N ASP A 36 5.43 2.54 0.97
CA ASP A 36 4.11 2.09 0.56
C ASP A 36 2.98 2.88 1.25
N ARG A 37 2.15 3.57 0.44
CA ARG A 37 1.04 4.42 0.89
C ARG A 37 1.46 5.46 1.93
N ASN A 38 2.66 6.01 1.78
CA ASN A 38 3.12 7.15 2.57
C ASN A 38 2.43 8.46 2.16
N TRP A 39 1.87 8.52 0.95
CA TRP A 39 1.17 9.69 0.43
C TRP A 39 -0.27 9.39 0.02
N LEU A 40 -1.09 10.42 -0.07
CA LEU A 40 -2.41 10.39 -0.70
C LEU A 40 -2.79 11.74 -1.29
N VAL A 41 -3.79 11.75 -2.17
CA VAL A 41 -4.38 12.99 -2.71
C VAL A 41 -5.69 13.26 -1.98
N VAL A 42 -5.89 14.48 -1.48
CA VAL A 42 -7.15 14.92 -0.86
C VAL A 42 -7.87 15.95 -1.70
N ASN A 43 -9.18 16.06 -1.50
CA ASN A 43 -10.00 17.16 -2.00
C ASN A 43 -9.91 18.41 -1.10
N TYR A 44 -10.65 19.46 -1.47
CA TYR A 44 -10.73 20.72 -0.70
C TYR A 44 -11.24 20.60 0.74
N LYS A 45 -11.86 19.47 1.11
CA LYS A 45 -12.33 19.16 2.48
C LYS A 45 -11.35 18.26 3.24
N GLY A 46 -10.16 17.98 2.71
CA GLY A 46 -9.19 17.07 3.32
C GLY A 46 -9.55 15.59 3.18
N ARG A 47 -10.58 15.22 2.43
CA ARG A 47 -10.98 13.82 2.22
C ARG A 47 -10.17 13.19 1.10
N ALA A 48 -9.56 12.03 1.37
CA ALA A 48 -8.78 11.31 0.39
C ALA A 48 -9.59 10.85 -0.82
N TYR A 49 -9.01 11.00 -2.01
CA TYR A 49 -9.49 10.38 -3.23
C TYR A 49 -9.10 8.89 -3.26
N THR A 50 -10.04 8.07 -3.74
CA THR A 50 -9.81 6.64 -3.97
C THR A 50 -9.96 6.32 -5.46
N GLN A 51 -9.34 5.25 -5.97
CA GLN A 51 -9.58 4.81 -7.36
C GLN A 51 -11.06 4.51 -7.64
N ARG A 52 -11.87 4.19 -6.61
CA ARG A 52 -13.31 3.97 -6.76
C ARG A 52 -14.06 5.25 -7.13
N VAL A 53 -13.55 6.41 -6.72
CA VAL A 53 -14.14 7.72 -6.96
C VAL A 53 -13.43 8.43 -8.11
N GLU A 54 -12.10 8.29 -8.19
CA GLU A 54 -11.25 8.87 -9.23
C GLU A 54 -10.40 7.78 -9.93
N PRO A 55 -10.98 6.97 -10.85
CA PRO A 55 -10.25 5.89 -11.52
C PRO A 55 -9.02 6.36 -12.29
N LYS A 56 -9.02 7.62 -12.76
CA LYS A 56 -7.87 8.26 -13.43
C LYS A 56 -6.59 8.23 -12.61
N LEU A 57 -6.67 8.17 -11.27
CA LEU A 57 -5.48 8.05 -10.42
C LEU A 57 -4.64 6.80 -10.76
N ALA A 58 -5.26 5.72 -11.26
CA ALA A 58 -4.51 4.54 -11.72
C ALA A 58 -3.51 4.83 -12.86
N LEU A 59 -3.70 5.92 -13.61
CA LEU A 59 -2.82 6.33 -14.70
C LEU A 59 -1.65 7.21 -14.23
N VAL A 60 -1.66 7.66 -12.97
CA VAL A 60 -0.56 8.43 -12.38
C VAL A 60 0.60 7.48 -12.07
N GLU A 61 1.68 7.63 -12.82
CA GLU A 61 2.95 6.91 -12.66
C GLU A 61 3.81 7.58 -11.61
N ILE A 62 4.44 6.74 -10.79
CA ILE A 62 5.39 7.16 -9.76
C ILE A 62 6.72 6.48 -10.04
N GLU A 63 7.81 7.23 -10.00
CA GLU A 63 9.17 6.71 -10.00
C GLU A 63 9.87 7.20 -8.73
N LEU A 64 10.57 6.30 -8.05
CA LEU A 64 11.46 6.59 -6.94
C LEU A 64 12.90 6.29 -7.34
N PRO A 65 13.91 6.93 -6.72
CA PRO A 65 15.30 6.55 -6.93
C PRO A 65 15.50 5.07 -6.66
N HIS A 66 16.30 4.39 -7.48
CA HIS A 66 16.51 2.95 -7.36
C HIS A 66 16.98 2.56 -5.96
N GLU A 67 17.86 3.38 -5.38
CA GLU A 67 18.41 3.17 -4.06
C GLU A 67 17.39 3.33 -2.91
N ALA A 68 16.23 3.92 -3.17
CA ALA A 68 15.17 4.07 -2.18
C ALA A 68 14.59 2.73 -1.69
N PHE A 69 14.80 1.66 -2.44
CA PHE A 69 14.36 0.30 -2.09
C PHE A 69 15.42 -0.51 -1.34
N PHE A 70 16.58 0.06 -1.02
CA PHE A 70 17.55 -0.59 -0.14
C PHE A 70 17.28 -0.26 1.34
N ASP A 71 17.53 -1.25 2.18
CA ASP A 71 17.47 -1.09 3.63
C ASP A 71 18.51 -0.05 4.10
N GLY A 72 18.12 0.82 5.03
CA GLY A 72 18.97 1.87 5.58
C GLY A 72 19.34 3.04 4.65
N TRP A 73 18.90 3.07 3.38
CA TRP A 73 19.07 4.26 2.55
C TRP A 73 18.34 5.47 3.14
N GLU A 74 18.77 6.71 2.94
CA GLU A 74 18.01 7.89 3.37
C GLU A 74 17.95 8.96 2.26
N PRO A 75 16.81 9.65 2.07
CA PRO A 75 16.69 10.70 1.08
C PRO A 75 17.67 11.85 1.31
N THR A 76 18.26 12.34 0.22
CA THR A 76 19.07 13.55 0.22
C THR A 76 18.28 14.72 -0.39
N LYS A 77 18.86 15.92 -0.35
CA LYS A 77 18.29 17.10 -1.06
C LYS A 77 18.19 16.91 -2.58
N LYS A 78 18.84 15.89 -3.15
CA LYS A 78 18.79 15.55 -4.57
C LYS A 78 17.86 14.37 -4.88
N SER A 79 17.20 13.82 -3.87
CA SER A 79 16.31 12.66 -4.02
C SER A 79 14.88 13.15 -4.26
N TYR A 80 14.29 12.72 -5.38
CA TYR A 80 12.95 13.15 -5.80
C TYR A 80 12.08 11.94 -6.12
N MET A 81 10.80 12.02 -5.73
CA MET A 81 9.73 11.21 -6.29
C MET A 81 9.24 11.90 -7.56
N VAL A 82 9.31 11.20 -8.69
CA VAL A 82 8.88 11.72 -9.98
C VAL A 82 7.46 11.24 -10.25
N ILE A 83 6.57 12.16 -10.62
CA ILE A 83 5.16 11.89 -10.90
C ILE A 83 4.87 12.24 -12.37
N LYS A 84 4.24 11.32 -13.09
CA LYS A 84 3.82 11.49 -14.49
C LYS A 84 2.38 11.06 -14.66
N ALA A 85 1.67 11.70 -15.58
CA ALA A 85 0.34 11.26 -16.00
C ALA A 85 0.04 11.72 -17.44
N PRO A 86 -0.89 11.06 -18.14
CA PRO A 86 -1.27 11.45 -19.50
C PRO A 86 -1.70 12.92 -19.58
N GLY A 87 -1.10 13.67 -20.51
CA GLY A 87 -1.43 15.09 -20.75
C GLY A 87 -0.85 16.08 -19.73
N MET A 88 -0.01 15.62 -18.79
CA MET A 88 0.60 16.47 -17.76
C MET A 88 2.12 16.60 -17.95
N GLY A 89 2.68 17.74 -17.53
CA GLY A 89 4.13 17.87 -17.35
C GLY A 89 4.63 16.99 -16.20
N VAL A 90 5.94 16.70 -16.18
CA VAL A 90 6.57 15.94 -15.10
C VAL A 90 6.60 16.77 -13.82
N LEU A 91 6.19 16.18 -12.69
CA LEU A 91 6.27 16.78 -11.36
C LEU A 91 7.35 16.09 -10.53
N ASN A 92 8.23 16.85 -9.89
CA ASN A 92 9.26 16.34 -9.00
C ASN A 92 8.95 16.74 -7.56
N ILE A 93 8.71 15.77 -6.69
CA ILE A 93 8.46 15.98 -5.26
C ILE A 93 9.74 15.65 -4.48
N PRO A 94 10.34 16.61 -3.75
CA PRO A 94 11.48 16.33 -2.88
C PRO A 94 11.13 15.21 -1.88
N MET A 95 11.99 14.20 -1.78
CA MET A 95 11.76 13.11 -0.82
C MET A 95 12.11 13.50 0.63
N THR A 96 12.81 14.61 0.83
CA THR A 96 13.03 15.23 2.15
C THR A 96 11.72 15.64 2.79
N LYS A 97 11.64 15.64 4.12
CA LYS A 97 10.43 15.99 4.85
C LYS A 97 9.97 17.43 4.55
N PRO A 98 8.74 17.64 4.04
CA PRO A 98 8.18 18.98 3.89
C PRO A 98 7.89 19.62 5.26
N GLN A 99 7.88 20.96 5.31
CA GLN A 99 7.72 21.71 6.56
C GLN A 99 6.25 22.04 6.88
N ALA A 100 5.40 22.14 5.85
CA ALA A 100 4.00 22.52 6.03
C ALA A 100 3.18 21.33 6.56
N VAL A 101 2.31 21.61 7.53
CA VAL A 101 1.35 20.66 8.09
C VAL A 101 -0.06 21.14 7.75
N ALA A 102 -0.94 20.21 7.41
CA ALA A 102 -2.36 20.45 7.16
C ALA A 102 -3.21 19.54 8.06
N ASP A 103 -4.14 20.14 8.79
CA ASP A 103 -5.11 19.43 9.61
C ASP A 103 -6.33 18.95 8.80
N GLY A 104 -7.11 18.03 9.37
CA GLY A 104 -8.39 17.60 8.80
C GLY A 104 -8.25 16.66 7.60
N VAL A 105 -7.09 16.01 7.44
CA VAL A 105 -6.91 14.96 6.44
C VAL A 105 -7.64 13.70 6.90
N SER A 106 -8.44 13.09 6.03
CA SER A 106 -9.25 11.92 6.38
C SER A 106 -9.17 10.79 5.35
N VAL A 107 -9.14 9.56 5.87
CA VAL A 107 -9.13 8.30 5.12
C VAL A 107 -9.99 7.30 5.87
N TRP A 108 -11.15 6.96 5.32
CA TRP A 108 -12.16 6.14 6.02
C TRP A 108 -12.52 6.79 7.38
N GLU A 109 -12.53 6.01 8.46
CA GLU A 109 -12.82 6.48 9.81
C GLU A 109 -11.64 7.21 10.48
N TRP A 110 -10.46 7.25 9.84
CA TRP A 110 -9.31 7.98 10.38
C TRP A 110 -9.32 9.44 9.92
N SER A 111 -9.03 10.34 10.86
CA SER A 111 -8.77 11.76 10.60
C SER A 111 -7.60 12.24 11.45
N GLY A 112 -6.74 13.08 10.88
CA GLY A 112 -5.59 13.66 11.58
C GLY A 112 -4.93 14.77 10.78
N SER A 113 -3.70 15.09 11.16
CA SER A 113 -2.83 15.98 10.39
C SER A 113 -1.99 15.20 9.37
N ALA A 114 -1.49 15.89 8.35
CA ALA A 114 -0.52 15.34 7.41
C ALA A 114 0.43 16.45 6.95
N LEU A 115 1.58 16.07 6.39
CA LEU A 115 2.48 17.05 5.78
C LEU A 115 2.00 17.39 4.37
N ASP A 116 2.01 18.67 4.05
CA ASP A 116 1.56 19.19 2.76
C ASP A 116 2.75 19.30 1.80
N GLU A 117 2.66 18.66 0.64
CA GLU A 117 3.72 18.68 -0.39
C GLU A 117 3.78 19.99 -1.18
N GLY A 118 2.93 20.97 -0.85
CA GLY A 118 3.05 22.34 -1.30
C GLY A 118 2.22 22.70 -2.53
N ALA A 119 2.33 23.96 -2.93
CA ALA A 119 1.48 24.58 -3.95
C ALA A 119 1.69 23.98 -5.35
N GLU A 120 2.91 23.56 -5.69
CA GLU A 120 3.21 22.94 -6.98
C GLU A 120 2.52 21.58 -7.14
N ALA A 121 2.63 20.73 -6.12
CA ALA A 121 1.94 19.44 -6.07
C ALA A 121 0.41 19.63 -6.11
N ALA A 122 -0.10 20.58 -5.33
CA ALA A 122 -1.53 20.90 -5.30
C ALA A 122 -2.02 21.36 -6.68
N LYS A 123 -1.28 22.25 -7.36
CA LYS A 123 -1.63 22.71 -8.70
C LYS A 123 -1.65 21.55 -9.69
N TRP A 124 -0.62 20.72 -9.70
CA TRP A 124 -0.51 19.59 -10.64
C TRP A 124 -1.67 18.61 -10.49
N PHE A 125 -1.99 18.19 -9.27
CA PHE A 125 -3.14 17.28 -9.04
C PHE A 125 -4.48 17.96 -9.32
N SER A 126 -4.59 19.26 -9.06
CA SER A 126 -5.81 20.01 -9.37
C SER A 126 -6.06 20.11 -10.86
N ASP A 127 -5.01 20.37 -11.64
CA ASP A 127 -5.07 20.41 -13.11
C ASP A 127 -5.41 19.02 -13.67
N TYR A 128 -4.78 17.96 -13.17
CA TYR A 128 -5.01 16.59 -13.64
C TYR A 128 -6.44 16.08 -13.34
N LEU A 129 -6.94 16.36 -12.14
CA LEU A 129 -8.27 15.91 -11.69
C LEU A 129 -9.39 16.89 -12.04
N GLY A 130 -9.06 18.10 -12.52
CA GLY A 130 -10.00 19.15 -12.86
C GLY A 130 -10.73 19.78 -11.67
N LYS A 131 -10.18 19.67 -10.45
CA LYS A 131 -10.80 20.15 -9.20
C LYS A 131 -9.77 20.33 -8.09
N PRO A 132 -10.00 21.24 -7.13
CA PRO A 132 -9.04 21.53 -6.06
C PRO A 132 -8.60 20.27 -5.30
N SER A 133 -7.31 19.96 -5.41
CA SER A 133 -6.69 18.75 -4.91
C SER A 133 -5.33 19.06 -4.30
N ARG A 134 -4.93 18.31 -3.27
CA ARG A 134 -3.61 18.47 -2.62
C ARG A 134 -2.97 17.11 -2.38
N LEU A 135 -1.64 17.03 -2.52
CA LEU A 135 -0.87 15.85 -2.17
C LEU A 135 -0.41 15.97 -0.70
N MET A 136 -0.72 14.95 0.09
CA MET A 136 -0.42 14.89 1.52
C MET A 136 0.49 13.69 1.81
N ARG A 137 1.42 13.85 2.75
CA ARG A 137 2.33 12.82 3.25
C ARG A 137 2.02 12.51 4.70
N PHE A 138 1.99 11.23 5.06
CA PHE A 138 1.78 10.81 6.44
C PHE A 138 2.94 11.31 7.31
N ASN A 139 2.64 11.81 8.52
CA ASN A 139 3.65 12.24 9.48
C ASN A 139 3.79 11.22 10.62
N PRO A 140 4.68 10.22 10.52
CA PRO A 140 4.80 9.17 11.54
C PRO A 140 5.35 9.69 12.89
N GLU A 141 5.85 10.93 12.94
CA GLU A 141 6.33 11.55 14.19
C GLU A 141 5.20 12.13 15.04
N SER A 142 4.08 12.54 14.42
CA SER A 142 2.94 13.15 15.14
C SER A 142 1.66 12.34 15.05
N GLU A 143 1.57 11.42 14.09
CA GLU A 143 0.35 10.68 13.80
C GLU A 143 0.57 9.18 13.89
N THR A 144 -0.48 8.49 14.34
CA THR A 144 -0.57 7.04 14.28
C THR A 144 -1.91 6.65 13.69
N ARG A 145 -1.93 5.53 12.98
CA ARG A 145 -3.16 4.97 12.44
C ARG A 145 -3.18 3.48 12.79
N PRO A 146 -3.85 3.09 13.89
CA PRO A 146 -3.89 1.70 14.30
C PRO A 146 -4.63 0.85 13.28
N VAL A 147 -4.14 -0.37 13.08
CA VAL A 147 -4.92 -1.44 12.46
C VAL A 147 -6.05 -1.83 13.41
N ASP A 148 -7.15 -2.38 12.90
CA ASP A 148 -8.25 -2.87 13.73
C ASP A 148 -7.70 -3.85 14.81
N PRO A 149 -7.81 -3.49 16.11
CA PRO A 149 -7.21 -4.23 17.20
C PRO A 149 -7.83 -5.63 17.38
N ASN A 150 -9.01 -5.89 16.81
CA ASN A 150 -9.60 -7.23 16.81
C ASN A 150 -8.84 -8.21 15.92
N TYR A 151 -8.02 -7.71 15.00
CA TYR A 151 -7.27 -8.53 14.04
C TYR A 151 -5.76 -8.49 14.26
N ALA A 152 -5.20 -7.32 14.55
CA ALA A 152 -3.76 -7.16 14.78
C ALA A 152 -3.48 -6.05 15.81
N PRO A 153 -3.72 -6.31 17.11
CA PRO A 153 -3.52 -5.33 18.15
C PRO A 153 -2.06 -4.86 18.22
N GLY A 154 -1.85 -3.56 18.44
CA GLY A 154 -0.51 -2.96 18.55
C GLY A 154 0.18 -2.66 17.22
N HIS A 155 -0.42 -3.01 16.08
CA HIS A 155 0.10 -2.67 14.76
C HIS A 155 -0.52 -1.38 14.21
N ASN A 156 0.27 -0.65 13.45
CA ASN A 156 -0.13 0.59 12.78
C ASN A 156 0.03 0.46 11.27
N THR A 157 -0.67 1.29 10.53
CA THR A 157 -0.55 1.46 9.08
C THR A 157 -0.32 2.94 8.77
N MET A 158 0.02 3.26 7.52
CA MET A 158 -0.05 4.64 7.01
C MET A 158 -1.39 4.84 6.29
N PHE A 159 -1.39 5.27 5.02
CA PHE A 159 -2.62 5.48 4.27
C PHE A 159 -3.16 4.24 3.54
N ALA A 160 -2.62 3.04 3.80
CA ALA A 160 -3.17 1.79 3.30
C ALA A 160 -4.56 1.50 3.91
N ASP A 161 -5.47 0.81 3.21
CA ASP A 161 -6.89 0.73 3.64
C ASP A 161 -7.05 0.11 5.03
N LEU A 162 -6.55 -1.12 5.21
CA LEU A 162 -6.78 -1.91 6.42
C LEU A 162 -5.48 -2.32 7.11
N PHE A 163 -4.54 -2.92 6.37
CA PHE A 163 -3.31 -3.49 6.92
C PHE A 163 -2.06 -2.98 6.20
N PRO A 164 -0.91 -2.98 6.87
CA PRO A 164 0.41 -2.64 6.33
C PRO A 164 0.81 -3.41 5.06
N TYR A 165 0.43 -4.68 4.99
CA TYR A 165 0.77 -5.56 3.88
C TYR A 165 -0.47 -6.26 3.34
N MET A 166 -0.46 -6.51 2.04
CA MET A 166 -1.48 -7.28 1.35
C MET A 166 -0.81 -8.35 0.52
N LEU A 167 -1.03 -9.61 0.87
CA LEU A 167 -0.62 -10.75 0.05
C LEU A 167 -1.79 -11.11 -0.86
N ILE A 168 -1.60 -11.16 -2.18
CA ILE A 168 -2.71 -11.41 -3.10
C ILE A 168 -2.45 -12.54 -4.09
N SER A 169 -3.58 -13.10 -4.52
CA SER A 169 -3.81 -13.71 -5.82
C SER A 169 -3.37 -12.80 -6.98
N GLN A 170 -2.92 -13.29 -8.13
CA GLN A 170 -2.58 -12.44 -9.29
C GLN A 170 -3.79 -11.79 -10.00
N ILE A 171 -4.92 -11.54 -9.32
CA ILE A 171 -6.13 -11.04 -9.98
C ILE A 171 -6.58 -9.72 -9.34
N PRO A 172 -6.39 -8.58 -10.02
CA PRO A 172 -6.94 -7.28 -9.61
C PRO A 172 -8.29 -6.99 -10.31
N THR A 173 -9.17 -6.26 -9.64
CA THR A 173 -10.48 -5.79 -10.17
C THR A 173 -10.39 -4.57 -11.08
N ILE A 174 -9.26 -3.86 -11.08
CA ILE A 174 -8.99 -2.67 -11.92
C ILE A 174 -7.74 -2.94 -12.74
N ASN A 175 -7.85 -2.74 -14.06
CA ASN A 175 -6.70 -2.79 -14.95
C ASN A 175 -5.80 -1.57 -14.70
N GLN A 176 -4.59 -1.80 -14.17
CA GLN A 176 -3.66 -0.72 -13.81
C GLN A 176 -3.08 0.03 -15.02
N ALA A 177 -3.14 -0.53 -16.23
CA ALA A 177 -2.65 0.13 -17.45
C ALA A 177 -3.69 1.07 -18.06
N THR A 178 -4.97 0.73 -17.97
CA THR A 178 -6.06 1.48 -18.61
C THR A 178 -6.93 2.27 -17.63
N GLY A 179 -6.86 1.95 -16.33
CA GLY A 179 -7.74 2.53 -15.30
C GLY A 179 -9.20 2.08 -15.41
N VAL A 180 -9.49 1.10 -16.28
CA VAL A 180 -10.84 0.56 -16.48
C VAL A 180 -11.15 -0.45 -15.38
N ALA A 181 -12.29 -0.26 -14.72
CA ALA A 181 -12.83 -1.23 -13.78
C ALA A 181 -13.41 -2.43 -14.55
N GLY A 182 -13.04 -3.65 -14.15
CA GLY A 182 -13.52 -4.89 -14.76
C GLY A 182 -14.47 -5.67 -13.84
N SER A 183 -15.22 -6.61 -14.42
CA SER A 183 -15.81 -7.72 -13.67
C SER A 183 -14.74 -8.80 -13.51
N GLU A 184 -14.41 -9.14 -12.28
CA GLU A 184 -13.49 -10.23 -12.03
C GLU A 184 -14.17 -11.57 -12.34
N PRO A 185 -13.52 -12.54 -13.01
CA PRO A 185 -14.16 -13.82 -13.22
C PRO A 185 -14.19 -14.57 -11.90
N ASN A 186 -15.34 -14.53 -11.21
CA ASN A 186 -15.66 -15.33 -10.04
C ASN A 186 -15.26 -16.80 -10.24
N GLU A 187 -15.37 -17.35 -11.45
CA GLU A 187 -14.96 -18.72 -11.76
C GLU A 187 -13.45 -18.98 -11.66
N THR A 188 -12.61 -18.01 -12.06
CA THR A 188 -11.14 -18.13 -11.92
C THR A 188 -10.76 -17.98 -10.46
N LEU A 189 -11.33 -16.98 -9.78
CA LEU A 189 -11.15 -16.80 -8.34
C LEU A 189 -11.67 -17.97 -7.50
N MET A 190 -12.79 -18.60 -7.86
CA MET A 190 -13.27 -19.80 -7.15
C MET A 190 -12.29 -20.97 -7.24
N LYS A 191 -11.46 -21.05 -8.30
CA LYS A 191 -10.47 -22.11 -8.45
C LYS A 191 -9.21 -21.93 -7.60
N ILE A 192 -8.87 -20.70 -7.20
CA ILE A 192 -7.61 -20.39 -6.49
C ILE A 192 -7.79 -19.65 -5.15
N HIS A 193 -8.91 -18.96 -4.95
CA HIS A 193 -9.23 -18.12 -3.79
C HIS A 193 -10.46 -18.55 -3.01
N SER A 194 -11.07 -19.68 -3.37
CA SER A 194 -12.19 -20.17 -2.57
C SER A 194 -11.71 -20.65 -1.22
N ASP A 195 -12.60 -20.60 -0.23
CA ASP A 195 -12.46 -21.39 1.00
C ASP A 195 -12.04 -22.84 0.73
N LYS A 196 -12.50 -23.45 -0.37
CA LYS A 196 -12.09 -24.81 -0.76
C LYS A 196 -10.58 -24.97 -0.93
N VAL A 197 -9.88 -23.94 -1.40
CA VAL A 197 -8.42 -23.96 -1.62
C VAL A 197 -7.67 -23.46 -0.39
N LEU A 198 -8.14 -22.36 0.20
CA LEU A 198 -7.42 -21.66 1.27
C LEU A 198 -7.72 -22.19 2.67
N ARG A 199 -8.82 -22.93 2.83
CA ARG A 199 -9.31 -23.47 4.10
C ARG A 199 -9.83 -24.90 3.91
N PRO A 200 -8.99 -25.85 3.44
CA PRO A 200 -9.44 -27.21 3.10
C PRO A 200 -10.08 -27.94 4.30
N ASP A 201 -9.64 -27.60 5.51
CA ASP A 201 -10.05 -28.27 6.76
C ASP A 201 -11.31 -27.65 7.41
N LYS A 202 -12.05 -26.77 6.72
CA LYS A 202 -13.25 -26.09 7.25
C LYS A 202 -14.48 -26.32 6.38
N LYS A 203 -15.67 -26.11 6.97
CA LYS A 203 -16.93 -26.14 6.23
C LYS A 203 -16.91 -25.04 5.17
N GLN A 204 -16.95 -25.47 3.92
CA GLN A 204 -16.90 -24.61 2.75
C GLN A 204 -18.22 -23.85 2.59
N GLN A 205 -18.12 -22.53 2.39
CA GLN A 205 -19.22 -21.59 2.23
C GLN A 205 -19.27 -20.97 0.82
N GLY A 206 -18.37 -21.37 -0.09
CA GLY A 206 -18.27 -20.81 -1.44
C GLY A 206 -17.72 -19.39 -1.46
N LYS A 207 -17.02 -18.97 -0.40
CA LYS A 207 -16.48 -17.61 -0.28
C LYS A 207 -15.17 -17.49 -1.03
N ILE A 208 -15.05 -16.42 -1.81
CA ILE A 208 -13.81 -16.01 -2.48
C ILE A 208 -13.07 -15.04 -1.56
N TYR A 209 -11.81 -15.33 -1.26
CA TYR A 209 -10.97 -14.51 -0.38
C TYR A 209 -10.02 -13.65 -1.20
N PHE A 210 -10.21 -12.34 -1.10
CA PHE A 210 -9.34 -11.33 -1.72
C PHE A 210 -8.10 -11.09 -0.88
N GLY A 211 -7.02 -11.76 -1.25
CA GLY A 211 -5.76 -11.66 -0.55
C GLY A 211 -5.81 -12.00 0.94
N GLN A 212 -4.70 -11.78 1.61
CA GLN A 212 -4.56 -11.88 3.05
C GLN A 212 -3.93 -10.60 3.56
N ASN A 213 -4.59 -10.01 4.54
CA ASN A 213 -4.08 -8.90 5.32
C ASN A 213 -2.92 -9.40 6.19
N MET A 214 -1.81 -8.69 6.15
CA MET A 214 -0.60 -9.10 6.86
C MET A 214 -0.03 -7.94 7.66
N VAL A 215 0.55 -8.28 8.80
CA VAL A 215 1.37 -7.39 9.62
C VAL A 215 2.79 -7.94 9.68
N TRP A 216 3.74 -7.04 9.93
CA TRP A 216 5.10 -7.44 10.19
C TRP A 216 5.27 -7.78 11.67
N LYS A 217 5.80 -8.97 11.95
CA LYS A 217 6.22 -9.40 13.28
C LYS A 217 7.72 -9.55 13.26
N ASP A 218 8.39 -8.85 14.19
CA ASP A 218 9.85 -8.75 14.23
C ASP A 218 10.52 -10.14 14.32
N ASN A 219 11.74 -10.22 13.81
CA ASN A 219 12.41 -11.49 13.55
C ASN A 219 12.80 -12.20 14.86
N LEU A 220 12.35 -13.45 15.04
CA LEU A 220 12.69 -14.30 16.20
C LEU A 220 14.19 -14.63 16.32
N ASN A 221 15.00 -14.34 15.27
CA ASN A 221 16.35 -14.88 15.11
C ASN A 221 17.48 -13.85 14.83
N GLY A 222 17.27 -12.53 15.00
CA GLY A 222 18.37 -11.55 15.01
C GLY A 222 19.23 -11.42 13.74
N GLY A 223 18.71 -11.80 12.56
CA GLY A 223 19.42 -11.66 11.27
C GLY A 223 19.48 -10.20 10.77
N LYS A 224 20.55 -9.85 10.03
CA LYS A 224 20.72 -8.54 9.39
C LYS A 224 19.83 -8.40 8.15
N GLY A 225 19.01 -7.35 8.13
CA GLY A 225 18.22 -6.86 6.99
C GLY A 225 16.79 -7.40 6.95
N ASN A 226 15.80 -6.53 7.13
CA ASN A 226 14.38 -6.88 7.03
C ASN A 226 13.89 -6.63 5.60
N THR A 227 14.41 -7.35 4.60
CA THR A 227 14.02 -7.19 3.19
C THR A 227 13.35 -8.46 2.67
N VAL A 228 12.28 -8.31 1.88
CA VAL A 228 11.70 -9.41 1.10
C VAL A 228 12.13 -9.30 -0.36
N ASN A 229 12.38 -10.42 -1.02
CA ASN A 229 12.80 -10.51 -2.42
C ASN A 229 11.81 -11.33 -3.23
N VAL A 230 11.71 -11.02 -4.53
CA VAL A 230 11.08 -11.91 -5.50
C VAL A 230 11.85 -13.24 -5.51
N GLY A 231 11.10 -14.34 -5.43
CA GLY A 231 11.64 -15.69 -5.32
C GLY A 231 11.76 -16.21 -3.89
N ASP A 232 11.62 -15.35 -2.87
CA ASP A 232 11.70 -15.78 -1.47
C ASP A 232 10.67 -16.88 -1.17
N PRO A 233 11.07 -17.96 -0.48
CA PRO A 233 10.17 -19.03 -0.10
C PRO A 233 9.20 -18.59 1.00
N VAL A 234 7.94 -19.00 0.88
CA VAL A 234 6.92 -18.79 1.91
C VAL A 234 6.66 -20.10 2.65
N PHE A 235 6.75 -20.05 3.98
CA PHE A 235 6.53 -21.20 4.86
C PHE A 235 5.30 -20.97 5.75
N VAL A 236 4.58 -22.05 6.06
CA VAL A 236 3.54 -22.03 7.10
C VAL A 236 4.16 -22.51 8.40
N VAL A 237 4.45 -21.57 9.31
CA VAL A 237 5.05 -21.89 10.61
C VAL A 237 4.04 -22.49 11.57
N ARG A 238 2.79 -22.00 11.54
CA ARG A 238 1.69 -22.47 12.39
C ARG A 238 0.36 -22.24 11.67
N LYS A 239 -0.52 -23.23 11.69
CA LYS A 239 -1.93 -23.08 11.33
C LYS A 239 -2.74 -22.90 12.62
N VAL A 240 -3.67 -21.95 12.62
CA VAL A 240 -4.57 -21.69 13.75
C VAL A 240 -6.02 -21.85 13.33
N SER A 241 -6.88 -22.20 14.29
CA SER A 241 -8.28 -22.49 14.05
C SER A 241 -9.13 -21.21 13.96
N SER A 242 -8.64 -20.06 14.45
CA SER A 242 -9.35 -18.78 14.40
C SER A 242 -8.40 -17.57 14.31
N ALA A 243 -8.94 -16.38 13.96
CA ALA A 243 -8.18 -15.13 14.00
C ALA A 243 -7.83 -14.71 15.43
N ALA A 244 -8.71 -15.01 16.40
CA ALA A 244 -8.45 -14.78 17.82
C ALA A 244 -7.24 -15.60 18.31
N GLU A 245 -7.13 -16.86 17.88
CA GLU A 245 -5.94 -17.68 18.13
C GLU A 245 -4.69 -17.18 17.40
N ALA A 246 -4.83 -16.44 16.28
CA ALA A 246 -3.68 -15.85 15.59
C ALA A 246 -3.13 -14.63 16.33
N ALA A 247 -4.02 -13.88 17.00
CA ALA A 247 -3.69 -12.67 17.75
C ALA A 247 -3.16 -12.93 19.17
N ALA A 248 -3.37 -14.13 19.71
CA ALA A 248 -2.84 -14.62 20.99
C ALA A 248 -1.42 -15.19 20.87
#